data_AF-A0A497LGF3-F1
#
_entry.id   AF-A0A497LGF3-F1
#
_cell.length_a   1.000
_cell.length_b   1.000
_cell.length_c   1.000
_cell.angle_alpha   90.00
_cell.angle_beta   90.00
_cell.angle_gamma   90.00
#
_symmetry.space_group_name_H-M   'P 1'
#
loop_
_entity.id
_entity.type
_entity.pdbx_description
1 polymer ?
#
loop_
_entity_poly.entity_id
_entity_poly.type
_entity_poly.pdbx_seq_one_letter_code
_entity_poly.pdbx_strand_id
1 'polypeptide(L)'
;MSWGWNPVKENDFAVLYDAGDFWVVEDKTRRHMPIKFQGHTWTVLNMYVDFAEDEEGMWLPVRSYYPKAQFKYQQVLSAYRSLTAKRRRQFRELKRAMKAKESELYG
;
A
#
# COMPACT_ATOMS: atom_id res chain seq x y z
N MET A 1 -2.61 -11.11 12.44
CA MET A 1 -1.23 -11.62 12.32
C MET A 1 -0.31 -10.44 12.03
N SER A 2 0.59 -10.08 12.95
CA SER A 2 1.75 -9.24 12.61
C SER A 2 2.83 -10.18 12.11
N TRP A 3 3.51 -9.83 11.01
CA TRP A 3 4.55 -10.66 10.39
C TRP A 3 5.85 -10.73 11.20
N GLY A 4 5.83 -10.32 12.48
CA GLY A 4 7.02 -10.13 13.31
C GLY A 4 7.90 -8.95 12.89
N TRP A 5 7.54 -8.22 11.84
CA TRP A 5 8.31 -7.07 11.35
C TRP A 5 8.10 -5.82 12.21
N ASN A 6 9.14 -5.01 12.32
CA ASN A 6 9.13 -3.82 13.16
C ASN A 6 8.58 -2.62 12.37
N PRO A 7 7.46 -2.00 12.76
CA PRO A 7 6.98 -0.78 12.11
C PRO A 7 7.91 0.40 12.42
N VAL A 8 8.52 0.97 11.38
CA VAL A 8 9.38 2.16 11.49
C VAL A 8 8.58 3.43 11.30
N LYS A 9 7.52 3.38 10.48
CA LYS A 9 6.63 4.51 10.24
C LYS A 9 5.23 4.03 9.92
N GLU A 10 4.22 4.65 10.52
CA GLU A 10 2.82 4.30 10.28
C GLU A 10 1.97 5.57 10.18
N ASN A 11 0.91 5.49 9.38
CA ASN A 11 -0.20 6.44 9.36
C ASN A 11 -1.53 5.69 9.11
N ASP A 12 -2.60 6.42 8.84
CA ASP A 12 -3.92 5.83 8.61
C ASP A 12 -3.99 4.93 7.37
N PHE A 13 -3.20 5.23 6.34
CA PHE A 13 -3.25 4.60 5.02
C PHE A 13 -2.11 3.60 4.74
N ALA A 14 -0.94 3.77 5.35
CA ALA A 14 0.23 2.95 5.04
C ALA A 14 1.11 2.68 6.26
N VAL A 15 1.89 1.59 6.17
CA VAL A 15 2.98 1.28 7.10
C VAL A 15 4.27 1.04 6.33
N LEU A 16 5.38 1.50 6.88
CA LEU A 16 6.74 1.16 6.48
C LEU A 16 7.37 0.31 7.58
N TYR A 17 7.73 -0.92 7.24
CA TYR A 17 8.39 -1.88 8.12
C TYR A 17 9.88 -1.99 7.82
N ASP A 18 10.64 -2.28 8.87
CA ASP A 18 11.92 -2.95 8.79
C ASP A 18 11.69 -4.47 8.89
N ALA A 19 12.00 -5.19 7.80
CA ALA A 19 11.81 -6.63 7.67
C ALA A 19 13.13 -7.32 7.31
N GLY A 20 14.12 -7.22 8.19
CA GLY A 20 15.43 -7.87 8.00
C GLY A 20 16.16 -7.29 6.79
N ASP A 21 16.27 -8.07 5.71
CA ASP A 21 16.94 -7.68 4.47
C ASP A 21 16.09 -6.74 3.58
N PHE A 22 14.84 -6.49 3.95
CA PHE A 22 13.91 -5.68 3.19
C PHE A 22 13.38 -4.49 3.99
N TRP A 23 13.11 -3.40 3.28
CA TRP A 23 12.11 -2.45 3.68
C TRP A 23 10.78 -2.85 3.05
N VAL A 24 9.69 -2.86 3.84
CA VAL A 24 8.36 -3.22 3.30
C VAL A 24 7.41 -2.05 3.46
N VAL A 25 6.85 -1.59 2.33
CA VAL A 25 5.76 -0.62 2.34
C VAL A 25 4.45 -1.37 2.16
N GLU A 26 3.55 -1.29 3.14
CA GLU A 26 2.24 -1.91 3.08
C GLU A 26 1.12 -0.86 3.00
N ASP A 27 0.14 -1.16 2.15
CA ASP A 27 -1.12 -0.44 2.04
C ASP A 27 -2.16 -0.95 3.06
N LYS A 28 -2.42 -0.17 4.11
CA LYS A 28 -3.37 -0.54 5.17
C LYS A 28 -4.79 -0.65 4.66
N THR A 29 -5.15 0.10 3.61
CA THR A 29 -6.52 0.07 3.09
C THR A 29 -6.85 -1.27 2.43
N ARG A 30 -5.85 -2.12 2.17
CA ARG A 30 -5.98 -3.42 1.52
C ARG A 30 -5.45 -4.59 2.35
N ARG A 31 -4.96 -4.34 3.57
CA ARG A 31 -4.37 -5.36 4.45
C ARG A 31 -5.31 -6.54 4.74
N HIS A 32 -6.61 -6.30 4.72
CA HIS A 32 -7.62 -7.33 4.96
C HIS A 32 -7.84 -8.26 3.75
N MET A 33 -7.35 -7.89 2.57
CA MET A 33 -7.51 -8.68 1.36
C MET A 33 -6.51 -9.85 1.34
N PRO A 34 -6.91 -11.06 0.92
CA PRO A 34 -5.99 -12.18 0.81
C PRO A 34 -4.98 -11.95 -0.32
N ILE A 35 -3.70 -12.23 -0.05
CA ILE A 35 -2.67 -12.19 -1.07
C ILE A 35 -2.86 -13.38 -2.01
N LYS A 36 -2.89 -13.12 -3.31
CA LYS A 36 -3.10 -14.13 -4.37
C LYS A 36 -1.77 -14.60 -4.95
N PHE A 37 -0.88 -13.67 -5.25
CA PHE A 37 0.44 -13.98 -5.80
C PHE A 37 1.44 -12.87 -5.50
N GLN A 38 2.71 -13.18 -5.70
CA GLN A 38 3.82 -12.24 -5.61
C GLN A 38 4.41 -11.98 -6.99
N GLY A 39 4.39 -10.72 -7.42
CA GLY A 39 4.98 -10.26 -8.66
C GLY A 39 6.40 -9.74 -8.45
N HIS A 40 7.19 -9.75 -9.52
CA HIS A 40 8.55 -9.22 -9.54
C HIS A 40 8.60 -8.10 -10.57
N THR A 41 9.36 -7.03 -10.30
CA THR A 41 9.54 -5.98 -11.29
C THR A 41 10.77 -6.25 -12.16
N TRP A 42 10.60 -6.18 -13.48
CA TRP A 42 11.71 -6.33 -14.43
C TRP A 42 12.75 -5.21 -14.34
N THR A 43 12.34 -4.01 -13.91
CA THR A 43 13.18 -2.81 -13.89
C THR A 43 14.12 -2.73 -12.68
N VAL A 44 13.75 -3.38 -11.56
CA VAL A 44 14.62 -3.48 -10.39
C VAL A 44 14.72 -4.92 -9.94
N LEU A 45 15.92 -5.48 -10.10
CA LEU A 45 16.24 -6.84 -9.71
C LEU A 45 15.84 -7.07 -8.25
N ASN A 46 15.11 -8.14 -7.98
CA ASN A 46 14.74 -8.58 -6.63
C ASN A 46 13.80 -7.64 -5.84
N MET A 47 13.09 -6.72 -6.50
CA MET A 47 11.94 -6.05 -5.87
C MET A 47 10.68 -6.92 -6.04
N TYR A 48 10.02 -7.22 -4.93
CA TYR A 48 8.82 -8.06 -4.90
C TYR A 48 7.60 -7.21 -4.56
N VAL A 49 6.43 -7.60 -5.08
CA VAL A 49 5.16 -6.96 -4.75
C VAL A 49 4.11 -8.04 -4.52
N ASP A 50 3.46 -8.01 -3.35
CA ASP A 50 2.30 -8.85 -3.08
C ASP A 50 1.06 -8.20 -3.69
N PHE A 51 0.30 -9.00 -4.44
CA PHE A 51 -0.97 -8.59 -5.03
C PHE A 51 -2.14 -9.32 -4.40
N ALA A 52 -3.18 -8.57 -4.09
CA ALA A 52 -4.52 -9.10 -3.86
C ALA A 52 -5.36 -8.96 -5.14
N GLU A 53 -6.50 -9.61 -5.17
CA GLU A 53 -7.49 -9.53 -6.23
C GLU A 53 -8.77 -8.94 -5.64
N ASP A 54 -9.38 -7.97 -6.33
CA ASP A 54 -10.68 -7.42 -5.94
C ASP A 54 -11.85 -8.22 -6.55
N GLU A 55 -13.08 -7.77 -6.27
CA GLU A 55 -14.31 -8.43 -6.72
C GLU A 55 -14.46 -8.44 -8.26
N GLU A 56 -13.78 -7.53 -8.96
CA GLU A 56 -13.77 -7.44 -10.42
C GLU A 56 -12.62 -8.24 -11.06
N GLY A 57 -11.82 -8.96 -10.25
CA GLY A 57 -10.66 -9.72 -10.71
C GLY A 57 -9.42 -8.87 -10.96
N MET A 58 -9.42 -7.59 -10.58
CA MET A 58 -8.27 -6.70 -10.79
C MET A 58 -7.21 -6.91 -9.71
N TRP A 59 -5.95 -6.91 -10.14
CA TRP A 59 -4.81 -7.10 -9.24
C TRP A 59 -4.39 -5.79 -8.58
N LEU A 60 -4.44 -5.81 -7.26
CA LEU A 60 -4.20 -4.65 -6.42
C LEU A 60 -2.92 -4.87 -5.60
N PRO A 61 -1.90 -4.00 -5.75
CA PRO A 61 -0.71 -4.10 -4.91
C PRO A 61 -1.08 -3.83 -3.44
N VAL A 62 -0.56 -4.68 -2.54
CA VAL A 62 -0.76 -4.60 -1.09
C VAL A 62 0.54 -4.31 -0.36
N ARG A 63 1.63 -5.02 -0.70
CA ARG A 63 2.96 -4.83 -0.10
C ARG A 63 4.01 -4.73 -1.18
N SER A 64 4.94 -3.79 -1.03
CA SER A 64 6.13 -3.68 -1.86
C SER A 64 7.37 -3.91 -1.00
N TYR A 65 8.21 -4.86 -1.42
CA TYR A 65 9.43 -5.30 -0.74
C TYR A 65 10.65 -4.73 -1.45
N TYR A 66 11.38 -3.86 -0.78
CA TYR A 66 12.56 -3.17 -1.29
C TYR A 66 13.82 -3.75 -0.64
N PRO A 67 14.70 -4.45 -1.38
CA PRO A 67 15.94 -4.96 -0.82
C PRO A 67 16.83 -3.84 -0.27
N LYS A 68 17.28 -3.95 0.98
CA LYS A 68 18.18 -2.96 1.59
C LYS A 68 19.53 -2.87 0.88
N ALA A 69 19.96 -3.96 0.26
CA ALA A 69 21.16 -4.01 -0.58
C ALA A 69 21.11 -3.05 -1.78
N GLN A 70 19.91 -2.66 -2.22
CA GLN A 70 19.70 -1.82 -3.42
C GLN A 70 19.03 -0.49 -3.11
N PHE A 71 18.20 -0.42 -2.06
CA PHE A 71 17.41 0.76 -1.73
C PHE A 71 17.82 1.36 -0.39
N LYS A 72 18.14 2.66 -0.44
CA LYS A 72 18.33 3.47 0.76
C LYS A 72 16.98 3.80 1.38
N TYR A 73 16.95 3.93 2.71
CA TYR A 73 15.75 4.29 3.46
C TYR A 73 15.00 5.51 2.88
N GLN A 74 15.71 6.55 2.44
CA GLN A 74 15.09 7.75 1.86
C GLN A 74 14.30 7.47 0.57
N GLN A 75 14.74 6.52 -0.26
CA GLN A 75 14.03 6.13 -1.48
C GLN A 75 12.72 5.41 -1.11
N VAL A 76 12.78 4.50 -0.14
CA VAL A 76 11.59 3.78 0.33
C VAL A 76 10.62 4.71 1.06
N LEU A 77 11.15 5.68 1.82
CA LEU A 77 10.35 6.72 2.47
C LEU A 77 9.58 7.57 1.44
N SER A 78 10.17 7.82 0.27
CA SER A 78 9.48 8.49 -0.84
C SER A 78 8.32 7.66 -1.38
N ALA A 79 8.51 6.34 -1.55
CA ALA A 79 7.46 5.42 -1.96
C ALA A 79 6.31 5.38 -0.94
N TYR A 80 6.62 5.30 0.36
CA TYR A 80 5.66 5.37 1.46
C TYR A 80 4.84 6.68 1.44
N ARG A 81 5.51 7.83 1.25
CA ARG A 81 4.85 9.14 1.17
C ARG A 81 3.93 9.23 -0.05
N SER A 82 4.37 8.71 -1.18
CA SER A 82 3.60 8.69 -2.43
C SER A 82 2.33 7.84 -2.30
N LEU A 83 2.44 6.64 -1.72
CA LEU A 83 1.30 5.78 -1.42
C LEU A 83 0.30 6.49 -0.50
N THR A 84 0.80 7.09 0.59
CA THR A 84 -0.02 7.83 1.55
C THR A 84 -0.78 8.98 0.88
N ALA A 85 -0.10 9.78 0.05
CA ALA A 85 -0.71 10.90 -0.67
C ALA A 85 -1.80 10.42 -1.64
N LYS A 86 -1.54 9.33 -2.38
CA LYS A 86 -2.50 8.70 -3.28
C LYS A 86 -3.76 8.25 -2.54
N ARG A 87 -3.62 7.51 -1.44
CA ARG A 87 -4.76 7.02 -0.64
C ARG A 87 -5.54 8.15 0.02
N ARG A 88 -4.85 9.14 0.57
CA ARG A 88 -5.50 10.34 1.13
C ARG A 88 -6.32 11.08 0.07
N ARG A 89 -5.83 11.18 -1.17
CA ARG A 89 -6.58 11.79 -2.27
C ARG A 89 -7.85 11.00 -2.59
N GLN A 90 -7.73 9.68 -2.78
CA GLN A 90 -8.87 8.81 -3.06
C GLN A 90 -9.92 8.86 -1.94
N PHE A 91 -9.49 8.85 -0.69
CA PHE A 91 -10.40 8.98 0.45
C PHE A 91 -11.19 10.30 0.44
N ARG A 92 -10.52 11.42 0.11
CA ARG A 92 -11.22 12.72 -0.02
C ARG A 92 -12.21 12.73 -1.19
N GLU A 93 -11.87 12.12 -2.31
CA GLU A 93 -12.74 12.01 -3.48
C GLU A 93 -13.98 11.17 -3.14
N LEU A 94 -13.81 10.00 -2.52
CA LEU A 94 -14.91 9.16 -2.05
C LEU A 94 -15.81 9.89 -1.04
N LYS A 95 -15.22 10.59 -0.07
CA LYS A 95 -15.98 11.37 0.92
C LYS A 95 -16.82 12.47 0.26
N ARG A 96 -16.35 13.09 -0.82
CA ARG A 96 -17.12 14.08 -1.58
C ARG A 96 -18.27 13.44 -2.35
N ALA A 97 -18.02 12.32 -3.03
CA ALA A 97 -19.04 11.58 -3.77
C ALA A 97 -20.17 11.07 -2.86
N MET A 98 -19.83 10.55 -1.68
CA MET A 98 -20.83 10.11 -0.70
C MET A 98 -21.73 11.26 -0.24
N LYS A 99 -21.16 12.42 0.08
CA LYS A 99 -21.94 13.60 0.49
C LYS A 99 -22.87 14.12 -0.61
N ALA A 100 -22.40 14.11 -1.85
CA ALA A 100 -23.24 14.50 -2.99
C ALA A 100 -24.44 13.55 -3.13
N LYS A 101 -24.20 12.25 -3.05
CA LYS A 101 -25.26 11.23 -3.12
C LYS A 101 -26.26 11.33 -1.95
N GLU A 102 -25.80 11.60 -0.73
CA GLU A 102 -26.69 11.83 0.42
C GLU A 102 -27.58 13.05 0.21
N SER A 103 -27.04 14.15 -0.36
CA SER A 103 -27.81 15.35 -0.67
C SER A 103 -28.86 15.13 -1.76
N GLU A 104 -28.62 14.23 -2.71
CA GLU A 104 -29.59 13.89 -3.78
C GLU A 104 -30.70 12.95 -3.30
N LEU A 105 -30.43 12.11 -2.29
CA LEU A 105 -31.39 11.15 -1.75
C LEU A 105 -32.32 11.74 -0.67
N TYR A 106 -31.86 12.77 0.05
CA TYR A 106 -32.55 13.33 1.20
C TYR A 106 -32.78 14.85 1.12
N GLY A 107 -32.42 15.49 0.01
CA GLY A 107 -32.74 16.89 -0.30
C GLY A 107 -33.91 16.99 -1.26
#